data_AF-A0A9Q1Q606-F1
#
_entry.id   AF-A0A9Q1Q606-F1
#
_cell.length_a   1.000
_cell.length_b   1.000
_cell.length_c   1.000
_cell.angle_alpha   90.00
_cell.angle_beta   90.00
_cell.angle_gamma   90.00
#
_symmetry.space_group_name_H-M   'P 1'
#
loop_
_entity.id
_entity.type
_entity.pdbx_description
1 polymer ?
#
loop_
_entity_poly.entity_id
_entity_poly.type
_entity_poly.pdbx_seq_one_letter_code
_entity_poly.pdbx_strand_id
1 'polypeptide(L)'
;MVLYLSYSFSHLALLGYKTRVIGKMMELVSEKHVKYILSVEKYFCLRRRIVFESLVMEHLRMNGAYWGLTTLDLLGKLQVVNQDEVISWIMECQHESGGFGGNVGHDPHVLYTLSAVQVLALFDKLDLLDIDKNEDGSFSGDIWGEVDTRFSCIAICCLSLLRRLDKIDVENAVNYIVSCKNLDGGFGCTPGGESHAGQIFCCVGALAIMGSLHHVDKDLLGWWLCERQVKSGGLNGRPEKLPDVRYLSATHGLSLLQYPGVKAIDPAHALPVDVVNRILIGLYQKGISPRYRPTCEADLSFPNLR
;
A
#
# COMPACT_ATOMS: atom_id res chain seq x y z
N MET A 1 5.92 12.75 -1.21
CA MET A 1 5.10 12.75 -2.45
C MET A 1 4.19 11.52 -2.62
N VAL A 2 4.29 10.46 -1.81
CA VAL A 2 3.33 9.32 -1.70
C VAL A 2 2.06 9.70 -0.89
N LEU A 3 1.76 10.99 -0.81
CA LEU A 3 1.28 11.59 0.44
C LEU A 3 0.04 12.49 0.26
N TYR A 4 -0.50 12.72 -0.94
CA TYR A 4 -1.49 13.79 -1.12
C TYR A 4 -2.94 13.38 -1.47
N LEU A 5 -3.25 12.14 -1.83
CA LEU A 5 -4.62 11.76 -2.24
C LEU A 5 -5.40 10.84 -1.28
N SER A 6 -4.81 10.48 -0.14
CA SER A 6 -5.56 9.94 1.01
C SER A 6 -6.54 10.96 1.64
N TYR A 7 -6.49 12.23 1.21
CA TYR A 7 -7.32 13.31 1.73
C TYR A 7 -8.83 13.05 1.53
N SER A 8 -9.21 12.30 0.49
CA SER A 8 -10.63 12.17 0.12
C SER A 8 -11.39 11.06 0.85
N PHE A 9 -10.71 10.10 1.47
CA PHE A 9 -11.38 9.07 2.30
C PHE A 9 -11.67 9.51 3.74
N SER A 10 -11.10 10.64 4.13
CA SER A 10 -10.67 10.83 5.50
C SER A 10 -11.45 11.90 6.24
N HIS A 11 -12.02 12.84 5.48
CA HIS A 11 -12.89 13.87 6.03
C HIS A 11 -14.23 13.32 6.53
N LEU A 12 -14.60 12.09 6.14
CA LEU A 12 -15.82 11.42 6.61
C LEU A 12 -15.60 10.47 7.80
N ALA A 13 -14.42 9.85 7.93
CA ALA A 13 -14.11 9.01 9.08
C ALA A 13 -13.88 9.82 10.39
N LEU A 14 -13.50 11.10 10.27
CA LEU A 14 -13.11 11.95 11.41
C LEU A 14 -14.25 12.80 12.01
N LEU A 15 -15.50 12.64 11.56
CA LEU A 15 -16.65 13.27 12.25
C LEU A 15 -17.15 12.48 13.48
N GLY A 16 -16.45 11.42 13.91
CA GLY A 16 -16.90 10.53 14.99
C GLY A 16 -16.17 10.57 16.32
N TYR A 17 -15.05 11.30 16.47
CA TYR A 17 -14.38 11.41 17.77
C TYR A 17 -14.95 12.57 18.60
N LYS A 18 -16.23 12.40 18.99
CA LYS A 18 -16.78 13.01 20.20
C LYS A 18 -17.61 11.95 20.92
N THR A 19 -17.11 11.55 22.09
CA THR A 19 -17.88 11.15 23.27
C THR A 19 -19.13 10.31 22.99
N ARG A 20 -19.03 8.98 23.17
CA ARG A 20 -20.11 8.09 23.61
C ARG A 20 -21.53 8.55 23.23
N VAL A 21 -21.82 8.65 21.93
CA VAL A 21 -23.21 8.77 21.47
C VAL A 21 -23.77 7.36 21.43
N ILE A 22 -24.64 7.12 22.39
CA ILE A 22 -25.47 5.92 22.55
C ILE A 22 -26.12 5.57 21.19
N GLY A 23 -25.79 4.40 20.63
CA GLY A 23 -26.72 3.62 19.82
C GLY A 23 -26.79 3.78 18.29
N LYS A 24 -25.85 4.45 17.60
CA LYS A 24 -25.84 4.44 16.12
C LYS A 24 -24.42 4.26 15.56
N MET A 25 -24.14 3.09 14.98
CA MET A 25 -23.00 2.95 14.06
C MET A 25 -23.20 3.93 12.90
N MET A 26 -22.20 4.74 12.60
CA MET A 26 -22.22 5.56 11.39
C MET A 26 -22.12 4.65 10.18
N GLU A 27 -23.06 4.83 9.25
CA GLU A 27 -23.12 4.06 8.00
C GLU A 27 -22.11 4.64 7.00
N LEU A 28 -21.28 3.78 6.41
CA LEU A 28 -20.39 4.16 5.35
C LEU A 28 -21.20 4.53 4.11
N VAL A 29 -21.05 5.77 3.62
CA VAL A 29 -21.77 6.28 2.45
C VAL A 29 -21.12 5.83 1.13
N SER A 30 -21.00 4.51 0.93
CA SER A 30 -20.24 3.88 -0.17
C SER A 30 -20.55 4.46 -1.54
N GLU A 31 -21.83 4.72 -1.84
CA GLU A 31 -22.26 5.29 -3.13
C GLU A 31 -21.72 6.72 -3.37
N LYS A 32 -21.50 7.52 -2.33
CA LYS A 32 -20.86 8.84 -2.46
C LYS A 32 -19.36 8.69 -2.75
N HIS A 33 -18.71 7.72 -2.12
CA HIS A 33 -17.29 7.42 -2.37
C HIS A 33 -17.07 6.93 -3.81
N VAL A 34 -17.91 6.01 -4.30
CA VAL A 34 -17.86 5.53 -5.68
C VAL A 34 -18.04 6.70 -6.66
N LYS A 35 -19.05 7.55 -6.46
CA LYS A 35 -19.27 8.74 -7.29
C LYS A 35 -18.07 9.69 -7.29
N TYR A 36 -17.45 9.89 -6.14
CA TYR A 36 -16.26 10.72 -6.03
C TYR A 36 -15.08 10.13 -6.83
N ILE A 37 -14.78 8.84 -6.64
CA ILE A 37 -13.69 8.16 -7.37
C ILE A 37 -13.91 8.23 -8.88
N LEU A 38 -15.12 7.93 -9.36
CA LEU A 38 -15.49 8.02 -10.77
C LEU A 38 -15.43 9.47 -11.31
N SER A 39 -15.75 10.45 -10.47
CA SER A 39 -15.60 11.86 -10.86
C SER A 39 -14.13 12.21 -11.07
N VAL A 40 -13.25 11.70 -10.21
CA VAL A 40 -11.81 11.91 -10.25
C VAL A 40 -11.16 11.15 -11.42
N GLU A 41 -11.62 9.93 -11.72
CA GLU A 41 -11.22 9.18 -12.92
C GLU A 41 -11.53 9.95 -14.20
N LYS A 42 -12.70 10.60 -14.31
CA LYS A 42 -13.03 11.45 -15.47
C LYS A 42 -12.05 12.61 -15.67
N TYR A 43 -11.37 13.06 -14.61
CA TYR A 43 -10.29 14.06 -14.71
C TYR A 43 -8.93 13.42 -15.06
N PHE A 44 -8.71 12.14 -14.76
CA PHE A 44 -7.41 11.47 -14.92
C PHE A 44 -7.27 10.57 -16.15
N CYS A 45 -8.33 9.88 -16.59
CA CYS A 45 -8.32 8.95 -17.73
C CYS A 45 -8.69 9.62 -19.07
N LEU A 46 -9.49 10.69 -19.08
CA LEU A 46 -9.97 11.28 -20.33
C LEU A 46 -9.11 12.48 -20.76
N ARG A 47 -8.46 12.32 -21.92
CA ARG A 47 -7.79 13.31 -22.81
C ARG A 47 -8.53 14.64 -23.06
N ARG A 48 -9.65 14.94 -22.40
CA ARG A 48 -10.65 15.92 -22.85
C ARG A 48 -10.62 17.28 -22.14
N ARG A 49 -9.81 17.49 -21.11
CA ARG A 49 -9.61 18.84 -20.55
C ARG A 49 -8.28 18.92 -19.81
N ILE A 50 -7.28 19.48 -20.48
CA ILE A 50 -6.02 19.89 -19.84
C ILE A 50 -6.36 21.11 -18.98
N VAL A 51 -6.69 20.88 -17.71
CA VAL A 51 -6.79 21.94 -16.69
C VAL A 51 -5.47 21.96 -15.93
N PHE A 52 -5.02 23.12 -15.44
CA PHE A 52 -3.73 23.27 -14.76
C PHE A 52 -3.50 22.22 -13.65
N GLU A 53 -4.54 21.92 -12.88
CA GLU A 53 -4.53 20.91 -11.82
C GLU A 53 -4.25 19.50 -12.36
N SER A 54 -4.74 19.17 -13.55
CA SER A 54 -4.50 17.86 -14.17
C SER A 54 -3.05 17.68 -14.61
N LEU A 55 -2.36 18.77 -14.98
CA LEU A 55 -0.95 18.79 -15.38
C LEU A 55 -0.02 18.62 -14.18
N VAL A 56 -0.24 19.39 -13.11
CA VAL A 56 0.62 19.32 -11.92
C VAL A 56 0.51 17.97 -11.19
N MET A 57 -0.58 17.23 -11.40
CA MET A 57 -0.83 15.91 -10.80
C MET A 57 -0.51 14.73 -11.73
N GLU A 58 0.02 14.95 -12.94
CA GLU A 58 0.26 13.84 -13.90
C GLU A 58 1.18 12.76 -13.35
N HIS A 59 2.23 13.16 -12.64
CA HIS A 59 3.16 12.23 -12.02
C HIS A 59 2.51 11.34 -10.95
N LEU A 60 1.33 11.68 -10.43
CA LEU A 60 0.61 10.88 -9.42
C LEU A 60 -0.45 9.96 -10.02
N ARG A 61 -0.66 9.94 -11.34
CA ARG A 61 -1.80 9.22 -11.94
C ARG A 61 -1.76 7.73 -11.66
N MET A 62 -0.61 7.06 -11.81
CA MET A 62 -0.46 5.63 -11.51
C MET A 62 -0.87 5.30 -10.07
N ASN A 63 -0.37 6.07 -9.10
CA ASN A 63 -0.71 5.87 -7.69
C ASN A 63 -2.19 6.22 -7.41
N GLY A 64 -2.71 7.26 -8.07
CA GLY A 64 -4.11 7.65 -8.00
C GLY A 64 -5.06 6.56 -8.49
N ALA A 65 -4.72 5.92 -9.62
CA ALA A 65 -5.43 4.77 -10.15
C ALA A 65 -5.40 3.61 -9.15
N TYR A 66 -4.23 3.25 -8.63
CA TYR A 66 -4.11 2.22 -7.59
C TYR A 66 -5.00 2.49 -6.37
N TRP A 67 -4.96 3.71 -5.80
CA TRP A 67 -5.78 4.06 -4.65
C TRP A 67 -7.28 4.00 -4.96
N GLY A 68 -7.71 4.57 -6.08
CA GLY A 68 -9.12 4.59 -6.49
C GLY A 68 -9.65 3.19 -6.76
N LEU A 69 -8.92 2.38 -7.52
CA LEU A 69 -9.33 1.03 -7.93
C LEU A 69 -9.31 0.06 -6.75
N THR A 70 -8.28 0.10 -5.90
CA THR A 70 -8.22 -0.72 -4.68
C THR A 70 -9.41 -0.41 -3.79
N THR A 71 -9.74 0.87 -3.64
CA THR A 71 -10.91 1.29 -2.87
C THR A 71 -12.21 0.77 -3.47
N LEU A 72 -12.38 0.86 -4.79
CA LEU A 72 -13.57 0.32 -5.45
C LEU A 72 -13.68 -1.19 -5.23
N ASP A 73 -12.57 -1.93 -5.26
CA ASP A 73 -12.58 -3.36 -4.96
C ASP A 73 -12.94 -3.65 -3.48
N LEU A 74 -12.37 -2.88 -2.54
CA LEU A 74 -12.72 -2.99 -1.12
C LEU A 74 -14.22 -2.75 -0.87
N LEU A 75 -14.86 -1.91 -1.69
CA LEU A 75 -16.30 -1.65 -1.66
C LEU A 75 -17.14 -2.65 -2.49
N GLY A 76 -16.53 -3.62 -3.17
CA GLY A 76 -17.21 -4.57 -4.06
C GLY A 76 -17.79 -3.93 -5.33
N LYS A 77 -17.16 -2.84 -5.79
CA LYS A 77 -17.60 -2.00 -6.91
C LYS A 77 -16.53 -1.85 -8.00
N LEU A 78 -15.51 -2.70 -8.06
CA LEU A 78 -14.45 -2.61 -9.09
C LEU A 78 -15.01 -2.68 -10.52
N GLN A 79 -16.09 -3.41 -10.74
CA GLN A 79 -16.77 -3.58 -12.04
C GLN A 79 -17.37 -2.30 -12.64
N VAL A 80 -17.39 -1.19 -11.91
CA VAL A 80 -17.91 0.09 -12.43
C VAL A 80 -16.95 0.78 -13.40
N VAL A 81 -15.67 0.40 -13.38
CA VAL A 81 -14.65 0.93 -14.29
C VAL A 81 -14.45 0.02 -15.50
N ASN A 82 -14.00 0.60 -16.61
CA ASN A 82 -13.65 -0.17 -17.80
C ASN A 82 -12.25 -0.78 -17.63
N GLN A 83 -12.21 -2.07 -17.32
CA GLN A 83 -10.97 -2.81 -17.12
C GLN A 83 -10.01 -2.71 -18.32
N ASP A 84 -10.51 -2.83 -19.55
CA ASP A 84 -9.66 -2.85 -20.75
C ASP A 84 -9.00 -1.48 -20.98
N GLU A 85 -9.72 -0.39 -20.70
CA GLU A 85 -9.19 0.97 -20.80
C GLU A 85 -8.09 1.22 -19.76
N VAL A 86 -8.32 0.78 -18.52
CA VAL A 86 -7.33 0.90 -17.44
C VAL A 86 -6.07 0.09 -17.76
N ILE A 87 -6.22 -1.17 -18.18
CA ILE A 87 -5.08 -2.03 -18.53
C ILE A 87 -4.30 -1.43 -19.69
N SER A 88 -4.99 -1.01 -20.76
CA SER A 88 -4.33 -0.39 -21.92
C SER A 88 -3.47 0.80 -21.51
N TRP A 89 -4.02 1.70 -20.68
CA TRP A 89 -3.28 2.86 -20.19
C TRP A 89 -2.09 2.49 -19.29
N ILE A 90 -2.25 1.50 -18.40
CA ILE A 90 -1.14 1.02 -17.56
C ILE A 90 0.00 0.51 -18.43
N MET A 91 -0.31 -0.31 -19.45
CA MET A 91 0.71 -0.85 -20.35
C MET A 91 1.39 0.24 -21.19
N GLU A 92 0.69 1.31 -21.55
CA GLU A 92 1.29 2.50 -22.18
C GLU A 92 2.26 3.26 -21.25
N CYS A 93 2.15 3.09 -19.93
CA CYS A 93 3.06 3.69 -18.95
C CYS A 93 4.30 2.82 -18.68
N GLN A 94 4.41 1.64 -19.31
CA GLN A 94 5.57 0.76 -19.15
C GLN A 94 6.76 1.30 -19.95
N HIS A 95 7.91 1.37 -19.30
CA HIS A 95 9.18 1.79 -19.89
C HIS A 95 9.94 0.59 -20.48
N GLU A 96 10.88 0.85 -21.38
CA GLU A 96 11.74 -0.18 -22.00
C GLU A 96 12.56 -0.99 -21.00
N SER A 97 12.87 -0.39 -19.83
CA SER A 97 13.54 -1.06 -18.71
C SER A 97 12.66 -2.06 -17.96
N GLY A 98 11.37 -2.16 -18.31
CA GLY A 98 10.37 -3.02 -17.66
C GLY A 98 9.64 -2.38 -16.48
N GLY A 99 10.15 -1.28 -15.93
CA GLY A 99 9.47 -0.49 -14.89
C GLY A 99 8.35 0.38 -15.43
N PHE A 100 7.53 0.97 -14.54
CA PHE A 100 6.44 1.86 -14.93
C PHE A 100 6.68 3.29 -14.46
N GLY A 101 6.25 4.26 -15.27
CA GLY A 101 6.21 5.68 -14.91
C GLY A 101 4.89 6.11 -14.26
N GLY A 102 4.86 7.33 -13.73
CA GLY A 102 3.67 7.90 -13.09
C GLY A 102 2.52 8.17 -14.07
N ASN A 103 2.85 8.32 -15.36
CA ASN A 103 1.94 8.45 -16.50
C ASN A 103 2.71 8.12 -17.80
N VAL A 104 2.02 8.11 -18.94
CA VAL A 104 2.62 7.89 -20.26
C VAL A 104 3.71 8.91 -20.54
N GLY A 105 4.90 8.42 -20.90
CA GLY A 105 6.08 9.26 -21.20
C GLY A 105 6.85 9.78 -19.98
N HIS A 106 6.52 9.33 -18.77
CA HIS A 106 7.28 9.66 -17.56
C HIS A 106 8.35 8.60 -17.27
N ASP A 107 9.43 9.03 -16.60
CA ASP A 107 10.50 8.13 -16.16
C ASP A 107 9.97 7.01 -15.23
N PRO A 108 10.49 5.78 -15.37
CA PRO A 108 10.09 4.68 -14.52
C PRO A 108 10.60 4.90 -13.10
N HIS A 109 9.79 4.49 -12.12
CA HIS A 109 10.18 4.51 -10.71
C HIS A 109 9.56 3.33 -9.98
N VAL A 110 10.26 2.78 -8.98
CA VAL A 110 9.82 1.56 -8.26
C VAL A 110 8.43 1.72 -7.62
N LEU A 111 8.11 2.92 -7.15
CA LEU A 111 6.78 3.28 -6.62
C LEU A 111 5.65 3.06 -7.64
N TYR A 112 5.78 3.61 -8.84
CA TYR A 112 4.76 3.48 -9.87
C TYR A 112 4.72 2.06 -10.43
N THR A 113 5.88 1.40 -10.49
CA THR A 113 6.00 -0.02 -10.85
C THR A 113 5.16 -0.88 -9.89
N LEU A 114 5.30 -0.70 -8.58
CA LEU A 114 4.46 -1.43 -7.63
C LEU A 114 2.98 -1.11 -7.82
N SER A 115 2.60 0.17 -7.96
CA SER A 115 1.18 0.52 -8.18
C SER A 115 0.61 -0.07 -9.46
N ALA A 116 1.38 -0.12 -10.55
CA ALA A 116 0.99 -0.80 -11.80
C ALA A 116 0.78 -2.30 -11.56
N VAL A 117 1.73 -2.98 -10.92
CA VAL A 117 1.63 -4.41 -10.56
C VAL A 117 0.43 -4.67 -9.64
N GLN A 118 0.16 -3.80 -8.67
CA GLN A 118 -0.97 -3.91 -7.77
C GLN A 118 -2.31 -3.75 -8.52
N VAL A 119 -2.41 -2.83 -9.47
CA VAL A 119 -3.64 -2.69 -10.28
C VAL A 119 -3.83 -3.89 -11.21
N LEU A 120 -2.77 -4.37 -11.86
CA LEU A 120 -2.83 -5.59 -12.66
C LEU A 120 -3.20 -6.81 -11.80
N ALA A 121 -2.70 -6.87 -10.57
CA ALA A 121 -3.08 -7.87 -9.58
C ALA A 121 -4.58 -7.82 -9.25
N LEU A 122 -5.17 -6.62 -9.03
CA LEU A 122 -6.61 -6.46 -8.80
C LEU A 122 -7.43 -7.11 -9.92
N PHE A 123 -7.08 -6.81 -11.18
CA PHE A 123 -7.77 -7.30 -12.37
C PHE A 123 -7.41 -8.73 -12.80
N ASP A 124 -6.50 -9.40 -12.09
CA ASP A 124 -6.00 -10.74 -12.43
C ASP A 124 -5.30 -10.76 -13.81
N LYS A 125 -4.41 -9.79 -14.03
CA LYS A 125 -3.72 -9.53 -15.31
C LYS A 125 -2.21 -9.44 -15.19
N LEU A 126 -1.64 -10.09 -14.18
CA LEU A 126 -0.19 -10.16 -13.99
C LEU A 126 0.52 -10.94 -15.11
N ASP A 127 -0.20 -11.79 -15.84
CA ASP A 127 0.28 -12.53 -17.01
C ASP A 127 0.66 -11.64 -18.19
N LEU A 128 0.19 -10.39 -18.22
CA LEU A 128 0.57 -9.41 -19.25
C LEU A 128 1.98 -8.86 -19.07
N LEU A 129 2.57 -9.02 -17.88
CA LEU A 129 3.91 -8.55 -17.60
C LEU A 129 4.93 -9.53 -18.16
N ASP A 130 5.86 -9.01 -18.97
CA ASP A 130 7.04 -9.75 -19.40
C ASP A 130 8.12 -9.67 -18.31
N ILE A 131 8.14 -10.67 -17.43
CA ILE A 131 8.93 -10.67 -16.17
C ILE A 131 10.41 -11.05 -16.42
N ASP A 132 10.80 -11.41 -17.65
CA ASP A 132 12.12 -11.99 -17.95
C ASP A 132 13.13 -10.99 -18.53
N LYS A 133 12.91 -9.68 -18.39
CA LYS A 133 13.76 -8.66 -19.03
C LYS A 133 14.98 -8.17 -18.25
N ASN A 134 15.19 -8.50 -16.97
CA ASN A 134 16.35 -8.00 -16.20
C ASN A 134 17.08 -9.11 -15.44
N GLU A 135 18.41 -9.20 -15.65
CA GLU A 135 19.31 -10.24 -15.14
C GLU A 135 20.00 -9.89 -13.80
N ASP A 136 19.99 -8.63 -13.35
CA ASP A 136 20.92 -8.15 -12.32
C ASP A 136 20.33 -8.03 -10.89
N GLY A 137 19.01 -8.15 -10.72
CA GLY A 137 18.35 -8.28 -9.41
C GLY A 137 18.53 -7.09 -8.45
N SER A 138 19.03 -5.94 -8.93
CA SER A 138 19.25 -4.74 -8.11
C SER A 138 18.01 -3.82 -8.07
N PHE A 139 17.78 -3.13 -6.95
CA PHE A 139 16.67 -2.17 -6.81
C PHE A 139 17.16 -0.80 -6.32
N SER A 140 17.10 0.18 -7.23
CA SER A 140 17.19 1.61 -6.92
C SER A 140 15.82 2.25 -7.16
N GLY A 141 15.48 3.32 -6.45
CA GLY A 141 14.19 4.03 -6.64
C GLY A 141 13.99 4.49 -8.10
N ASP A 142 15.10 4.97 -8.68
CA ASP A 142 15.30 5.36 -10.06
C ASP A 142 16.81 5.24 -10.42
N ILE A 143 17.18 5.72 -11.61
CA ILE A 143 18.58 5.76 -12.08
C ILE A 143 19.49 6.70 -11.29
N TRP A 144 18.93 7.55 -10.41
CA TRP A 144 19.67 8.57 -9.64
C TRP A 144 20.10 8.08 -8.26
N GLY A 145 19.69 6.87 -7.87
CA GLY A 145 20.26 6.15 -6.74
C GLY A 145 19.84 6.70 -5.37
N GLU A 146 18.64 7.29 -5.24
CA GLU A 146 18.08 7.64 -3.93
C GLU A 146 17.98 6.38 -3.05
N VAL A 147 18.48 6.48 -1.82
CA VAL A 147 18.45 5.40 -0.83
C VAL A 147 17.41 5.70 0.24
N ASP A 148 16.32 4.92 0.23
CA ASP A 148 15.25 4.97 1.24
C ASP A 148 14.73 3.54 1.46
N THR A 149 14.51 3.16 2.71
CA THR A 149 13.94 1.85 3.08
C THR A 149 12.62 1.55 2.38
N ARG A 150 11.82 2.57 2.03
CA ARG A 150 10.59 2.41 1.24
C ARG A 150 10.87 1.74 -0.10
N PHE A 151 11.96 2.07 -0.79
CA PHE A 151 12.24 1.50 -2.10
C PHE A 151 12.56 0.01 -2.00
N SER A 152 13.37 -0.38 -1.00
CA SER A 152 13.62 -1.78 -0.70
C SER A 152 12.31 -2.52 -0.36
N CYS A 153 11.46 -1.93 0.48
CA CYS A 153 10.18 -2.54 0.86
C CYS A 153 9.20 -2.66 -0.31
N ILE A 154 9.11 -1.63 -1.15
CA ILE A 154 8.27 -1.60 -2.37
C ILE A 154 8.76 -2.66 -3.36
N ALA A 155 10.07 -2.79 -3.55
CA ALA A 155 10.66 -3.81 -4.41
C ALA A 155 10.34 -5.24 -3.91
N ILE A 156 10.48 -5.49 -2.60
CA ILE A 156 10.14 -6.77 -1.97
C ILE A 156 8.64 -7.08 -2.18
N CYS A 157 7.77 -6.08 -1.99
CA CYS A 157 6.33 -6.24 -2.23
C CYS A 157 6.02 -6.56 -3.70
N CYS A 158 6.65 -5.85 -4.63
CA CYS A 158 6.51 -6.09 -6.07
C CYS A 158 6.96 -7.51 -6.44
N LEU A 159 8.15 -7.93 -6.00
CA LEU A 159 8.66 -9.27 -6.23
C LEU A 159 7.80 -10.36 -5.60
N SER A 160 7.22 -10.10 -4.43
CA SER A 160 6.27 -11.03 -3.80
C SER A 160 5.04 -11.26 -4.68
N LEU A 161 4.42 -10.18 -5.17
CA LEU A 161 3.27 -10.26 -6.07
C LEU A 161 3.61 -10.96 -7.40
N LEU A 162 4.82 -10.74 -7.91
CA LEU A 162 5.33 -11.40 -9.11
C LEU A 162 5.86 -12.83 -8.84
N ARG A 163 5.87 -13.29 -7.59
CA ARG A 163 6.41 -14.60 -7.14
C ARG A 163 7.89 -14.79 -7.50
N ARG A 164 8.69 -13.73 -7.38
CA ARG A 164 10.10 -13.65 -7.80
C ARG A 164 11.06 -13.20 -6.70
N LEU A 165 10.71 -13.46 -5.43
CA LEU A 165 11.60 -13.19 -4.28
C LEU A 165 12.94 -13.95 -4.36
N ASP A 166 13.02 -15.02 -5.16
CA ASP A 166 14.26 -15.76 -5.46
C ASP A 166 15.31 -14.93 -6.24
N LYS A 167 14.91 -13.80 -6.82
CA LYS A 167 15.80 -12.92 -7.59
C LYS A 167 16.63 -11.97 -6.74
N ILE A 168 16.42 -11.97 -5.42
CA ILE A 168 17.20 -11.14 -4.49
C ILE A 168 17.84 -11.97 -3.39
N ASP A 169 18.91 -11.40 -2.83
CA ASP A 169 19.41 -11.80 -1.53
C ASP A 169 18.47 -11.29 -0.43
N VAL A 170 17.55 -12.17 -0.02
CA VAL A 170 16.57 -11.92 1.04
C VAL A 170 17.27 -11.61 2.37
N GLU A 171 18.35 -12.29 2.70
CA GLU A 171 19.04 -12.10 3.98
C GLU A 171 19.72 -10.72 4.04
N ASN A 172 20.35 -10.30 2.94
CA ASN A 172 20.94 -8.97 2.85
C ASN A 172 19.86 -7.87 2.94
N ALA A 173 18.72 -8.07 2.28
CA ALA A 173 17.58 -7.13 2.38
C ALA A 173 17.01 -7.04 3.80
N VAL A 174 16.87 -8.17 4.49
CA VAL A 174 16.48 -8.22 5.91
C VAL A 174 17.48 -7.45 6.77
N ASN A 175 18.78 -7.72 6.61
CA ASN A 175 19.85 -7.06 7.38
C ASN A 175 19.81 -5.54 7.21
N TYR A 176 19.60 -5.05 5.98
CA TYR A 176 19.46 -3.62 5.72
C TYR A 176 18.24 -3.02 6.44
N ILE A 177 17.06 -3.64 6.33
CA ILE A 177 15.85 -3.15 7.01
C ILE A 177 16.04 -3.16 8.54
N VAL A 178 16.63 -4.21 9.09
CA VAL A 178 16.91 -4.32 10.53
C VAL A 178 17.89 -3.24 10.99
N SER A 179 18.87 -2.85 10.17
CA SER A 179 19.78 -1.76 10.47
C SER A 179 19.11 -0.38 10.57
N CYS A 180 17.88 -0.25 10.05
CA CYS A 180 17.06 0.97 10.14
C CYS A 180 16.13 1.01 11.35
N LYS A 181 16.16 -0.04 12.20
CA LYS A 181 15.39 -0.11 13.46
C LYS A 181 16.01 0.79 14.52
N ASN A 182 15.17 1.56 15.21
CA ASN A 182 15.56 2.46 16.29
C ASN A 182 15.30 1.86 17.68
N LEU A 183 15.87 2.51 18.71
CA LEU A 183 15.72 2.12 20.12
C LEU A 183 14.27 2.15 20.61
N ASP A 184 13.43 2.97 19.98
CA ASP A 184 12.01 3.11 20.30
C ASP A 184 11.14 2.02 19.63
N GLY A 185 11.76 1.04 18.96
CA GLY A 185 11.11 -0.04 18.25
C GLY A 185 10.64 0.32 16.83
N GLY A 186 10.66 1.61 16.46
CA GLY A 186 10.28 2.10 15.14
C GLY A 186 11.38 1.94 14.09
N PHE A 187 11.08 2.39 12.87
CA PHE A 187 12.00 2.32 11.72
C PHE A 187 12.16 3.68 11.04
N GLY A 188 13.39 4.01 10.63
CA GLY A 188 13.75 5.20 9.87
C GLY A 188 13.81 4.97 8.35
N CYS A 189 14.00 6.05 7.59
CA CYS A 189 14.23 5.99 6.14
C CYS A 189 15.60 5.38 5.77
N THR A 190 16.58 5.54 6.64
CA THR A 190 17.94 5.00 6.55
C THR A 190 18.44 4.69 7.97
N PRO A 191 19.57 3.97 8.13
CA PRO A 191 20.14 3.72 9.45
C PRO A 191 20.39 5.02 10.22
N GLY A 192 19.84 5.10 11.44
CA GLY A 192 19.88 6.32 12.28
C GLY A 192 18.84 7.39 11.94
N GLY A 193 17.99 7.18 10.92
CA GLY A 193 16.87 8.06 10.60
C GLY A 193 15.74 7.96 11.63
N GLU A 194 14.98 9.06 11.83
CA GLU A 194 13.89 9.13 12.81
C GLU A 194 12.78 8.10 12.51
N SER A 195 12.26 7.46 13.57
CA SER A 195 11.13 6.56 13.48
C SER A 195 9.88 7.23 12.92
N HIS A 196 9.28 6.61 11.90
CA HIS A 196 8.10 7.14 11.24
C HIS A 196 7.08 6.05 10.91
N ALA A 197 5.80 6.30 11.15
CA ALA A 197 4.71 5.32 10.98
C ALA A 197 4.64 4.76 9.55
N GLY A 198 4.88 5.60 8.54
CA GLY A 198 4.97 5.14 7.15
C GLY A 198 6.16 4.23 6.88
N GLN A 199 7.30 4.46 7.56
CA GLN A 199 8.48 3.62 7.42
C GLN A 199 8.30 2.28 8.14
N ILE A 200 7.72 2.32 9.33
CA ILE A 200 7.30 1.14 10.08
C ILE A 200 6.38 0.25 9.23
N PHE A 201 5.35 0.84 8.61
CA PHE A 201 4.44 0.10 7.74
C PHE A 201 5.19 -0.65 6.63
N CYS A 202 6.08 0.06 5.91
CA CYS A 202 6.88 -0.54 4.84
C CYS A 202 7.82 -1.64 5.37
N CYS A 203 8.60 -1.35 6.42
CA CYS A 203 9.61 -2.26 6.96
C CYS A 203 9.00 -3.52 7.55
N VAL A 204 7.93 -3.38 8.34
CA VAL A 204 7.23 -4.52 8.94
C VAL A 204 6.54 -5.36 7.87
N GLY A 205 5.92 -4.73 6.86
CA GLY A 205 5.33 -5.43 5.73
C GLY A 205 6.36 -6.24 4.94
N ALA A 206 7.52 -5.65 4.64
CA ALA A 206 8.61 -6.33 3.96
C ALA A 206 9.19 -7.49 4.80
N LEU A 207 9.40 -7.30 6.10
CA LEU A 207 9.83 -8.37 7.01
C LEU A 207 8.79 -9.50 7.09
N ALA A 208 7.50 -9.18 7.05
CA ALA A 208 6.44 -10.18 6.98
C ALA A 208 6.54 -11.01 5.70
N ILE A 209 6.68 -10.35 4.54
CA ILE A 209 6.81 -11.00 3.23
C ILE A 209 8.01 -11.95 3.20
N MET A 210 9.13 -11.54 3.78
CA MET A 210 10.37 -12.34 3.81
C MET A 210 10.38 -13.43 4.89
N GLY A 211 9.40 -13.45 5.80
CA GLY A 211 9.32 -14.41 6.91
C GLY A 211 10.18 -14.05 8.14
N SER A 212 10.59 -12.79 8.26
CA SER A 212 11.58 -12.31 9.24
C SER A 212 10.99 -11.39 10.32
N LEU A 213 9.70 -11.57 10.65
CA LEU A 213 9.01 -10.78 11.70
C LEU A 213 9.60 -10.96 13.10
N HIS A 214 10.39 -12.01 13.35
CA HIS A 214 11.03 -12.25 14.63
C HIS A 214 12.06 -11.17 15.01
N HIS A 215 12.51 -10.31 14.06
CA HIS A 215 13.33 -9.14 14.36
C HIS A 215 12.53 -7.96 14.96
N VAL A 216 11.21 -7.98 14.86
CA VAL A 216 10.33 -6.92 15.36
C VAL A 216 9.97 -7.22 16.82
N ASP A 217 10.23 -6.26 17.69
CA ASP A 217 9.74 -6.30 19.07
C ASP A 217 8.29 -5.83 19.06
N LYS A 218 7.37 -6.79 19.18
CA LYS A 218 5.92 -6.54 19.05
C LYS A 218 5.39 -5.64 20.16
N ASP A 219 5.88 -5.79 21.38
CA ASP A 219 5.38 -5.04 22.53
C ASP A 219 5.88 -3.60 22.48
N LEU A 220 7.18 -3.41 22.20
CA LEU A 220 7.76 -2.08 22.08
C LEU A 220 7.18 -1.31 20.89
N LEU A 221 7.09 -1.96 19.71
CA LEU A 221 6.50 -1.33 18.54
C LEU A 221 5.00 -1.08 18.72
N GLY A 222 4.29 -2.00 19.36
CA GLY A 222 2.88 -1.84 19.71
C GLY A 222 2.66 -0.58 20.55
N TRP A 223 3.46 -0.40 21.60
CA TRP A 223 3.44 0.82 22.41
C TRP A 223 3.73 2.08 21.60
N TRP A 224 4.77 2.04 20.75
CA TRP A 224 5.12 3.17 19.89
C TRP A 224 3.95 3.59 18.98
N LEU A 225 3.23 2.61 18.41
CA LEU A 225 2.07 2.84 17.54
C LEU A 225 0.87 3.38 18.32
N CYS A 226 0.59 2.86 19.52
CA CYS A 226 -0.47 3.36 20.39
C CYS A 226 -0.26 4.84 20.76
N GLU A 227 0.98 5.24 21.03
CA GLU A 227 1.39 6.62 21.30
C GLU A 227 1.33 7.56 20.07
N ARG A 228 0.80 7.10 18.92
CA ARG A 228 0.48 7.96 17.77
C ARG A 228 -0.91 8.54 17.84
N GLN A 229 -1.81 8.00 18.66
CA GLN A 229 -3.15 8.55 18.80
C GLN A 229 -3.11 9.84 19.61
N VAL A 230 -3.51 10.95 19.00
CA VAL A 230 -3.56 12.26 19.67
C VAL A 230 -4.94 12.51 20.25
N LYS A 231 -5.07 13.53 21.11
CA LYS A 231 -6.33 13.88 21.81
C LYS A 231 -7.54 14.10 20.90
N SER A 232 -7.35 14.48 19.64
CA SER A 232 -8.43 14.61 18.66
C SER A 232 -8.95 13.28 18.09
N GLY A 233 -8.32 12.16 18.47
CA GLY A 233 -8.60 10.81 17.95
C GLY A 233 -7.85 10.47 16.67
N GLY A 234 -7.20 11.44 16.02
CA GLY A 234 -6.35 11.21 14.85
C GLY A 234 -4.99 10.61 15.19
N LEU A 235 -4.25 10.17 14.18
CA LEU A 235 -2.95 9.51 14.33
C LEU A 235 -1.86 10.36 13.69
N ASN A 236 -0.73 10.57 14.36
CA ASN A 236 0.43 11.24 13.75
C ASN A 236 1.46 10.24 13.22
N GLY A 237 2.37 10.72 12.36
CA GLY A 237 3.40 9.88 11.75
C GLY A 237 4.64 9.70 12.61
N ARG A 238 4.85 10.63 13.54
CA ARG A 238 5.99 10.67 14.47
C ARG A 238 5.63 11.58 15.65
N PRO A 239 6.33 11.46 16.80
CA PRO A 239 6.05 12.26 18.00
C PRO A 239 5.99 13.76 17.71
N GLU A 240 5.16 14.49 18.47
CA GLU A 240 5.03 15.95 18.40
C GLU A 240 4.62 16.52 17.03
N LYS A 241 4.03 15.70 16.16
CA LYS A 241 3.44 16.15 14.89
C LYS A 241 1.93 16.09 14.90
N LEU A 242 1.35 16.89 14.00
CA LEU A 242 -0.09 16.94 13.78
C LEU A 242 -0.62 15.58 13.28
N PRO A 243 -1.85 15.21 13.66
CA PRO A 243 -2.47 14.02 13.15
C PRO A 243 -2.74 14.14 11.66
N ASP A 244 -2.62 13.00 10.99
CA ASP A 244 -2.98 12.83 9.60
C ASP A 244 -3.61 11.45 9.41
N VAL A 245 -4.74 11.45 8.73
CA VAL A 245 -5.51 10.24 8.43
C VAL A 245 -4.74 9.16 7.68
N ARG A 246 -3.68 9.50 6.93
CA ARG A 246 -2.81 8.54 6.22
C ARG A 246 -2.25 7.48 7.15
N TYR A 247 -2.00 7.87 8.40
CA TYR A 247 -1.43 6.96 9.37
C TYR A 247 -2.45 5.94 9.86
N LEU A 248 -3.75 6.10 9.59
CA LEU A 248 -4.74 5.06 9.86
C LEU A 248 -4.41 3.77 9.08
N SER A 249 -4.07 3.86 7.80
CA SER A 249 -3.66 2.69 7.01
C SER A 249 -2.32 2.12 7.48
N ALA A 250 -1.38 2.99 7.88
CA ALA A 250 -0.04 2.59 8.32
C ALA A 250 0.00 1.93 9.71
N THR A 251 -0.96 2.26 10.58
CA THR A 251 -0.98 1.84 11.99
C THR A 251 -2.14 0.91 12.34
N HIS A 252 -3.25 0.94 11.59
CA HIS A 252 -4.49 0.25 11.92
C HIS A 252 -5.15 -0.44 10.72
N GLY A 253 -4.47 -0.60 9.58
CA GLY A 253 -4.94 -1.22 8.33
C GLY A 253 -6.46 -1.44 8.28
N LEU A 254 -7.22 -0.51 7.67
CA LEU A 254 -8.69 -0.33 7.75
C LEU A 254 -9.57 -1.58 7.98
N SER A 255 -9.16 -2.76 7.51
CA SER A 255 -9.71 -4.07 7.91
C SER A 255 -9.83 -4.33 9.42
N LEU A 256 -8.96 -3.75 10.27
CA LEU A 256 -9.06 -3.94 11.72
C LEU A 256 -10.32 -3.31 12.31
N LEU A 257 -10.97 -2.39 11.58
CA LEU A 257 -12.22 -1.78 11.99
C LEU A 257 -13.44 -2.66 11.64
N GLN A 258 -13.25 -3.77 10.91
CA GLN A 258 -14.29 -4.75 10.54
C GLN A 258 -15.62 -4.11 10.11
N TYR A 259 -15.54 -3.05 9.29
CA TYR A 259 -16.75 -2.35 8.83
C TYR A 259 -17.59 -3.30 7.95
N PRO A 260 -18.88 -3.50 8.27
CA PRO A 260 -19.75 -4.32 7.46
C PRO A 260 -19.80 -3.82 6.00
N GLY A 261 -19.58 -4.73 5.05
CA GLY A 261 -19.62 -4.42 3.62
C GLY A 261 -18.31 -3.87 3.03
N VAL A 262 -17.20 -3.88 3.76
CA VAL A 262 -15.86 -3.58 3.25
C VAL A 262 -15.00 -4.84 3.32
N LYS A 263 -14.34 -5.21 2.22
CA LYS A 263 -13.41 -6.36 2.20
C LYS A 263 -12.22 -6.12 3.13
N ALA A 264 -11.65 -7.20 3.67
CA ALA A 264 -10.39 -7.14 4.41
C ALA A 264 -9.21 -6.77 3.49
N ILE A 265 -8.22 -6.05 4.03
CA ILE A 265 -6.98 -5.65 3.35
C ILE A 265 -5.80 -6.37 3.98
N ASP A 266 -4.92 -6.93 3.16
CA ASP A 266 -3.66 -7.51 3.56
C ASP A 266 -2.67 -6.38 3.90
N PRO A 267 -2.17 -6.31 5.15
CA PRO A 267 -1.35 -5.19 5.58
C PRO A 267 0.06 -5.19 4.97
N ALA A 268 0.56 -6.32 4.47
CA ALA A 268 1.89 -6.42 3.88
C ALA A 268 1.91 -5.97 2.41
N HIS A 269 0.85 -6.29 1.65
CA HIS A 269 0.74 -5.97 0.23
C HIS A 269 -0.16 -4.76 -0.06
N ALA A 270 -0.87 -4.24 0.95
CA ALA A 270 -1.86 -3.18 0.83
C ALA A 270 -2.95 -3.46 -0.23
N LEU A 271 -3.28 -4.74 -0.43
CA LEU A 271 -4.28 -5.22 -1.38
C LEU A 271 -5.38 -5.99 -0.65
N PRO A 272 -6.58 -6.13 -1.23
CA PRO A 272 -7.63 -6.98 -0.68
C PRO A 272 -7.13 -8.41 -0.43
N VAL A 273 -7.50 -9.00 0.70
CA VAL A 273 -6.99 -10.31 1.13
C VAL A 273 -7.30 -11.41 0.10
N ASP A 274 -8.46 -11.34 -0.56
CA ASP A 274 -8.86 -12.25 -1.65
C ASP A 274 -7.93 -12.16 -2.87
N VAL A 275 -7.47 -10.96 -3.21
CA VAL A 275 -6.53 -10.72 -4.32
C VAL A 275 -5.15 -11.31 -3.99
N VAL A 276 -4.63 -11.04 -2.80
CA VAL A 276 -3.34 -11.59 -2.35
C VAL A 276 -3.41 -13.10 -2.26
N ASN A 277 -4.50 -13.65 -1.73
CA ASN A 277 -4.72 -15.09 -1.66
C ASN A 277 -4.75 -15.73 -3.05
N ARG A 278 -5.45 -15.15 -4.02
CA ARG A 278 -5.43 -15.66 -5.42
C ARG A 278 -4.00 -15.76 -5.97
N ILE A 279 -3.17 -14.76 -5.66
CA ILE A 279 -1.79 -14.71 -6.13
C ILE A 279 -0.88 -15.66 -5.34
N LEU A 280 -1.00 -15.78 -4.03
CA LEU A 280 -0.04 -16.56 -3.23
C LEU A 280 -0.49 -18.00 -2.96
N ILE A 281 -1.80 -18.30 -2.96
CA ILE A 281 -2.33 -19.66 -2.78
C ILE A 281 -2.02 -20.57 -3.98
N GLY A 282 -1.88 -20.00 -5.18
CA GLY A 282 -1.40 -20.75 -6.35
C GLY A 282 0.01 -21.36 -6.16
N LEU A 283 0.80 -20.89 -5.19
CA LEU A 283 2.09 -21.50 -4.81
C LEU A 283 1.90 -22.75 -3.94
N TYR A 284 0.93 -22.73 -3.00
CA TYR A 284 0.59 -23.90 -2.17
C TYR A 284 0.10 -25.08 -3.04
N GLN A 285 -0.69 -24.79 -4.08
CA GLN A 285 -1.15 -25.82 -5.03
C GLN A 285 -0.02 -26.44 -5.86
N LYS A 286 1.13 -25.75 -5.96
CA LYS A 286 2.36 -26.24 -6.59
C LYS A 286 3.35 -26.87 -5.59
N GLY A 287 2.94 -27.08 -4.33
CA GLY A 287 3.78 -27.69 -3.29
C GLY A 287 4.86 -26.78 -2.72
N ILE A 288 4.85 -25.48 -3.05
CA ILE A 288 5.78 -24.49 -2.50
C ILE A 288 5.12 -23.86 -1.28
N SER A 289 5.70 -24.02 -0.09
CA SER A 289 5.25 -23.27 1.10
C SER A 289 5.71 -21.81 0.96
N PRO A 290 4.80 -20.84 0.75
CA PRO A 290 5.21 -19.44 0.69
C PRO A 290 5.70 -18.97 2.06
N ARG A 291 6.70 -18.09 2.04
CA ARG A 291 7.26 -17.45 3.24
C ARG A 291 6.24 -16.57 3.98
N TYR A 292 5.27 -16.06 3.22
CA TYR A 292 4.18 -15.25 3.72
C TYR A 292 2.86 -16.02 3.67
N ARG A 293 2.09 -15.96 4.76
CA ARG A 293 0.70 -16.38 4.79
C ARG A 293 -0.15 -15.12 4.98
N PRO A 294 -1.03 -14.78 4.02
CA PRO A 294 -1.94 -13.66 4.19
C PRO A 294 -2.76 -13.84 5.46
N THR A 295 -2.87 -12.80 6.27
CA THR A 295 -3.62 -12.86 7.52
C THR A 295 -5.09 -13.13 7.19
N CYS A 296 -5.60 -14.27 7.65
CA CYS A 296 -7.03 -14.55 7.61
C CYS A 296 -7.74 -13.67 8.65
N GLU A 297 -9.02 -13.35 8.41
CA GLU A 297 -9.85 -12.51 9.30
C GLU A 297 -9.85 -12.99 10.78
N ALA A 298 -9.45 -14.24 11.05
CA ALA A 298 -9.43 -14.85 12.37
C ALA A 298 -8.15 -14.62 13.19
N ASP A 299 -7.01 -14.25 12.58
CA ASP A 299 -5.71 -14.15 13.29
C ASP A 299 -5.43 -12.76 13.87
N LEU A 300 -6.29 -11.77 13.58
CA LEU A 300 -6.14 -10.37 14.03
C LEU A 300 -6.90 -10.05 15.33
N SER A 301 -7.29 -11.08 16.10
CA SER A 301 -7.82 -10.86 17.44
C SER A 301 -6.72 -10.33 18.35
N PHE A 302 -6.58 -9.01 18.44
CA PHE A 302 -5.91 -8.39 19.57
C PHE A 302 -6.67 -8.83 20.83
N PRO A 303 -6.03 -9.54 21.79
CA PRO A 303 -6.69 -9.85 23.04
C PRO A 303 -7.04 -8.52 23.71
N ASN A 304 -8.35 -8.24 23.76
CA ASN A 304 -9.00 -7.12 24.45
C ASN A 304 -8.04 -6.16 25.17
N LEU A 305 -7.70 -5.04 24.53
CA LEU A 305 -7.26 -3.84 25.25
C LEU A 305 -8.42 -3.44 26.19
N ARG A 306 -8.34 -3.92 27.43
CA ARG A 306 -9.18 -3.51 28.56
C ARG A 306 -8.60 -2.27 29.22
#